data_AF-A0A1Q6HY23-F1
#
_entry.id   AF-A0A1Q6HY23-F1
#
_cell.length_a   1.000
_cell.length_b   1.000
_cell.length_c   1.000
_cell.angle_alpha   90.00
_cell.angle_beta   90.00
_cell.angle_gamma   90.00
#
_symmetry.space_group_name_H-M   'P 1'
#
loop_
_entity.id
_entity.type
_entity.pdbx_description
1 polymer ?
#
loop_
_entity_poly.entity_id
_entity_poly.type
_entity_poly.pdbx_seq_one_letter_code
_entity_poly.pdbx_strand_id
1 'polypeptide(L)'
;MKRTTYIMIGMLVTGVAMVCGLMFYVVDRNVTQKDNFMEIGGERKTVQLPSCRVLKLTQPPVVWKQKKEGIVEAERIFSFGEVPLEVTADSLQQGSFSYAGDMEAFMSMTSVGDTLLVTFDFPEDKLEQHLQNDIWIRVRSEGMELRLPAEVQAVVVDVEDMETNFYGLRCDTLSFRTRYLARLEDCHVTALAAQAQSLHLNSGTVRNLYLNLDEIADWDVNTGSFHIDTEHLSGSRYHRCLLQKNECRRVFWTPLKDDASLSVELKQAVKIEVGE
;
A
#
# COMPACT_ATOMS: atom_id res chain seq x y z
N MET A 1 21.84 51.12 -45.20
CA MET A 1 20.79 50.66 -44.26
C MET A 1 20.08 49.37 -44.66
N LYS A 2 19.78 49.07 -45.94
CA LYS A 2 19.02 47.85 -46.30
C LYS A 2 19.73 46.51 -46.02
N ARG A 3 21.05 46.41 -46.24
CA ARG A 3 21.79 45.13 -46.06
C ARG A 3 21.90 44.66 -44.60
N THR A 4 22.12 45.58 -43.66
CA THR A 4 22.25 45.24 -42.22
C THR A 4 20.92 44.76 -41.63
N THR A 5 19.79 45.28 -42.10
CA THR A 5 18.45 44.85 -41.68
C THR A 5 18.12 43.43 -42.14
N TYR A 6 18.46 43.05 -43.37
CA TYR A 6 18.25 41.67 -43.84
C TYR A 6 19.12 40.66 -43.08
N ILE A 7 20.33 41.06 -42.70
CA ILE A 7 21.24 40.23 -41.89
C ILE A 7 20.69 40.04 -40.47
N MET A 8 20.18 41.10 -39.83
CA MET A 8 19.54 40.97 -38.52
C MET A 8 18.25 40.13 -38.56
N ILE A 9 17.40 40.31 -39.58
CA ILE A 9 16.19 39.50 -39.75
C ILE A 9 16.57 38.04 -40.00
N GLY A 10 17.59 37.76 -40.83
CA GLY A 10 18.07 36.41 -41.08
C GLY A 10 18.53 35.71 -39.81
N MET A 11 19.37 36.36 -39.00
CA MET A 11 19.82 35.80 -37.71
C MET A 11 18.67 35.58 -36.73
N LEU A 12 17.68 36.49 -36.71
CA LEU A 12 16.52 36.37 -35.84
C LEU A 12 15.61 35.19 -36.25
N VAL A 13 15.40 34.99 -37.55
CA VAL A 13 14.64 33.84 -38.08
C VAL A 13 15.37 32.52 -37.79
N THR A 14 16.70 32.46 -37.96
CA THR A 14 17.47 31.27 -37.62
C THR A 14 17.43 30.97 -36.12
N GLY A 15 17.52 32.00 -35.27
CA GLY A 15 17.39 31.84 -33.82
C GLY A 15 16.01 31.30 -33.41
N VAL A 16 14.94 31.84 -33.98
CA VAL A 16 13.57 31.35 -33.72
C VAL A 16 13.40 29.91 -34.21
N ALA A 17 13.89 29.58 -35.42
CA ALA A 17 13.80 28.22 -35.94
C ALA A 17 14.55 27.19 -35.07
N MET A 18 15.72 27.55 -34.53
CA MET A 18 16.49 26.70 -33.62
C MET A 18 15.77 26.48 -32.29
N VAL A 19 15.19 27.54 -31.72
CA VAL A 19 14.43 27.46 -30.47
C VAL A 19 13.15 26.63 -30.66
N CYS A 20 12.43 26.82 -31.78
CA CYS A 20 11.28 25.99 -32.12
C CYS A 20 11.69 24.52 -32.30
N GLY A 21 12.79 24.23 -33.01
CA GLY A 21 13.30 22.87 -33.18
C GLY A 21 13.68 22.19 -31.86
N LEU A 22 14.31 22.93 -30.94
CA LEU A 22 14.62 22.45 -29.59
C LEU A 22 13.35 22.20 -28.77
N MET A 23 12.34 23.09 -28.84
CA MET A 23 11.06 22.86 -28.18
C MET A 23 10.36 21.62 -28.73
N PHE A 24 10.30 21.44 -30.05
CA PHE A 24 9.73 20.23 -30.64
C PHE A 24 10.50 18.98 -30.25
N TYR A 25 11.84 19.04 -30.20
CA TYR A 25 12.67 17.91 -29.77
C TYR A 25 12.45 17.55 -28.29
N VAL A 26 12.32 18.54 -27.41
CA VAL A 26 12.04 18.31 -25.98
C VAL A 26 10.60 17.84 -25.77
N VAL A 27 9.64 18.39 -26.49
CA VAL A 27 8.24 17.96 -26.44
C VAL A 27 8.09 16.54 -26.98
N ASP A 28 8.71 16.20 -28.11
CA ASP A 28 8.70 14.85 -28.67
C ASP A 28 9.35 13.85 -27.69
N ARG A 29 10.52 14.18 -27.12
CA ARG A 29 11.18 13.38 -26.08
C ARG A 29 10.33 13.19 -24.82
N ASN A 30 9.69 14.26 -24.31
CA ASN A 30 8.84 14.18 -23.14
C ASN A 30 7.51 13.46 -23.41
N VAL A 31 6.94 13.59 -24.61
CA VAL A 31 5.75 12.85 -25.06
C VAL A 31 6.08 11.37 -25.30
N THR A 32 7.34 11.04 -25.61
CA THR A 32 7.82 9.65 -25.75
C THR A 32 8.32 9.00 -24.46
N GLN A 33 8.20 9.63 -23.29
CA GLN A 33 8.28 8.87 -22.05
C GLN A 33 7.03 7.98 -22.02
N LYS A 34 7.16 6.77 -22.58
CA LYS A 34 6.11 5.77 -22.55
C LYS A 34 5.86 5.48 -21.08
N ASP A 35 4.74 5.97 -20.63
CA ASP A 35 4.20 5.66 -19.35
C ASP A 35 4.06 4.14 -19.24
N ASN A 36 4.62 3.55 -18.18
CA ASN A 36 4.50 2.13 -17.87
C ASN A 36 3.16 1.83 -17.18
N PHE A 37 2.11 2.57 -17.56
CA PHE A 37 0.79 2.45 -16.97
C PHE A 37 -0.05 1.42 -17.71
N MET A 38 -0.66 0.55 -16.93
CA MET A 38 -1.72 -0.33 -17.38
C MET A 38 -3.05 0.26 -16.92
N GLU A 39 -3.83 0.79 -17.86
CA GLU A 39 -5.15 1.35 -17.61
C GLU A 39 -6.19 0.24 -17.50
N ILE A 40 -6.90 0.17 -16.37
CA ILE A 40 -7.98 -0.80 -16.15
C ILE A 40 -9.23 -0.05 -15.70
N GLY A 41 -10.21 0.01 -16.61
CA GLY A 41 -11.46 0.73 -16.41
C GLY A 41 -12.68 -0.19 -16.31
N GLY A 42 -13.74 0.20 -17.00
CA GLY A 42 -15.02 -0.50 -17.00
C GLY A 42 -15.98 0.00 -15.92
N GLU A 43 -17.26 -0.29 -16.10
CA GLU A 43 -18.28 0.06 -15.10
C GLU A 43 -17.97 -0.62 -13.77
N ARG A 44 -18.09 0.13 -12.65
CA ARG A 44 -17.85 -0.40 -11.32
C ARG A 44 -18.72 -1.62 -11.06
N LYS A 45 -18.09 -2.72 -10.66
CA LYS A 45 -18.75 -3.95 -10.25
C LYS A 45 -18.66 -4.11 -8.74
N THR A 46 -19.69 -4.70 -8.16
CA THR A 46 -19.73 -5.08 -6.75
C THR A 46 -20.19 -6.53 -6.65
N VAL A 47 -19.38 -7.37 -6.02
CA VAL A 47 -19.69 -8.78 -5.78
C VAL A 47 -19.89 -9.03 -4.29
N GLN A 48 -20.84 -9.90 -3.95
CA GLN A 48 -21.07 -10.33 -2.58
C GLN A 48 -19.99 -11.33 -2.17
N LEU A 49 -19.53 -11.23 -0.93
CA LEU A 49 -18.52 -12.13 -0.41
C LEU A 49 -19.17 -13.43 0.11
N PRO A 50 -18.52 -14.59 -0.06
CA PRO A 50 -18.87 -15.78 0.70
C PRO A 50 -18.50 -15.58 2.18
N SER A 51 -19.11 -16.38 3.06
CA SER A 51 -18.67 -16.47 4.47
C SER A 51 -17.20 -16.91 4.50
N CYS A 52 -16.39 -16.15 5.25
CA CYS A 52 -14.97 -16.38 5.44
C CYS A 52 -14.51 -15.68 6.73
N ARG A 53 -13.43 -16.20 7.32
CA ARG A 53 -12.75 -15.58 8.47
C ARG A 53 -11.51 -14.80 8.07
N VAL A 54 -10.91 -15.19 6.94
CA VAL A 54 -9.70 -14.58 6.40
C VAL A 54 -9.99 -14.10 4.99
N LEU A 55 -9.62 -12.86 4.70
CA LEU A 55 -9.67 -12.33 3.35
C LEU A 55 -8.24 -11.99 2.92
N LYS A 56 -7.81 -12.57 1.81
CA LYS A 56 -6.45 -12.41 1.29
C LYS A 56 -6.48 -11.87 -0.14
N LEU A 57 -5.95 -10.68 -0.34
CA LEU A 57 -5.59 -10.13 -1.65
C LEU A 57 -4.12 -10.46 -1.91
N THR A 58 -3.83 -10.99 -3.09
CA THR A 58 -2.47 -11.40 -3.46
C THR A 58 -2.21 -11.21 -4.94
N GLN A 59 -0.93 -11.19 -5.30
CA GLN A 59 -0.46 -11.31 -6.66
C GLN A 59 0.68 -12.35 -6.72
N PRO A 60 1.00 -12.90 -7.90
CA PRO A 60 2.14 -13.78 -8.07
C PRO A 60 3.41 -13.19 -7.43
N PRO A 61 4.22 -14.01 -6.74
CA PRO A 61 5.45 -13.53 -6.14
C PRO A 61 6.38 -13.00 -7.23
N VAL A 62 7.09 -11.91 -6.93
CA VAL A 62 8.11 -11.37 -7.82
C VAL A 62 9.18 -12.43 -8.03
N VAL A 63 9.33 -12.90 -9.27
CA VAL A 63 10.38 -13.84 -9.65
C VAL A 63 11.65 -13.04 -9.88
N TRP A 64 12.70 -13.37 -9.12
CA TRP A 64 14.01 -12.75 -9.26
C TRP A 64 14.95 -13.66 -10.05
N LYS A 65 15.53 -13.17 -11.14
CA LYS A 65 16.49 -13.91 -11.96
C LYS A 65 17.89 -13.34 -11.84
N GLN A 66 18.86 -14.22 -11.67
CA GLN A 66 20.28 -13.86 -11.67
C GLN A 66 20.78 -13.76 -13.13
N LYS A 67 21.25 -12.57 -13.53
CA LYS A 67 21.90 -12.36 -14.83
C LYS A 67 23.39 -12.73 -14.75
N LYS A 68 24.05 -12.83 -15.93
CA LYS A 68 25.44 -13.29 -16.12
C LYS A 68 26.55 -12.45 -15.45
N GLU A 69 26.21 -11.46 -14.63
CA GLU A 69 27.17 -10.59 -13.93
C GLU A 69 26.89 -10.48 -12.42
N GLY A 70 26.09 -11.41 -11.86
CA GLY A 70 25.70 -11.38 -10.45
C GLY A 70 24.61 -10.35 -10.10
N ILE A 71 24.15 -9.59 -11.10
CA ILE A 71 22.99 -8.69 -10.99
C ILE A 71 21.72 -9.55 -10.90
N VAL A 72 20.90 -9.29 -9.88
CA VAL A 72 19.58 -9.91 -9.70
C VAL A 72 18.53 -8.89 -10.15
N GLU A 73 17.70 -9.26 -11.12
CA GLU A 73 16.59 -8.41 -11.59
C GLU A 73 15.26 -9.15 -11.44
N ALA A 74 14.22 -8.39 -11.12
CA ALA A 74 12.86 -8.89 -11.13
C ALA A 74 12.44 -9.19 -12.58
N GLU A 75 11.67 -10.26 -12.77
CA GLU A 75 11.11 -10.64 -14.06
C GLU A 75 9.99 -9.68 -14.47
N ARG A 76 9.06 -9.40 -13.56
CA ARG A 76 8.00 -8.39 -13.71
C ARG A 76 7.37 -8.08 -12.35
N ILE A 77 6.97 -6.83 -12.15
CA ILE A 77 6.32 -6.33 -10.94
C ILE A 77 5.13 -5.49 -11.38
N PHE A 78 3.96 -5.80 -10.82
CA PHE A 78 2.76 -4.99 -10.94
C PHE A 78 2.56 -4.23 -9.64
N SER A 79 2.57 -2.90 -9.74
CA SER A 79 2.43 -1.97 -8.63
C SER A 79 1.04 -1.37 -8.64
N PHE A 80 0.37 -1.41 -7.49
CA PHE A 80 -0.97 -0.87 -7.26
C PHE A 80 -0.94 0.48 -6.52
N GLY A 81 0.19 1.21 -6.60
CA GLY A 81 0.35 2.50 -5.92
C GLY A 81 -0.66 3.59 -6.32
N GLU A 82 -1.38 3.42 -7.44
CA GLU A 82 -2.46 4.34 -7.87
C GLU A 82 -3.88 3.77 -7.66
N VAL A 83 -3.99 2.62 -6.98
CA VAL A 83 -5.27 1.91 -6.77
C VAL A 83 -5.40 1.58 -5.28
N PRO A 84 -5.84 2.53 -4.45
CA PRO A 84 -6.00 2.29 -3.02
C PRO A 84 -7.12 1.30 -2.75
N LEU A 85 -7.00 0.59 -1.63
CA LEU A 85 -8.02 -0.30 -1.10
C LEU A 85 -8.66 0.34 0.15
N GLU A 86 -9.95 0.62 0.09
CA GLU A 86 -10.73 1.05 1.24
C GLU A 86 -11.39 -0.17 1.89
N VAL A 87 -11.15 -0.38 3.18
CA VAL A 87 -11.69 -1.48 3.96
C VAL A 87 -12.65 -0.93 5.01
N THR A 88 -13.93 -1.27 4.90
CA THR A 88 -15.00 -0.73 5.75
C THR A 88 -15.81 -1.83 6.41
N ALA A 89 -16.57 -1.49 7.44
CA ALA A 89 -17.50 -2.43 8.06
C ALA A 89 -18.74 -2.60 7.18
N ASP A 90 -19.21 -3.84 6.99
CA ASP A 90 -20.49 -4.05 6.31
C ASP A 90 -21.68 -3.83 7.25
N SER A 91 -22.60 -2.95 6.84
CA SER A 91 -23.87 -2.73 7.52
C SER A 91 -24.91 -3.81 7.19
N LEU A 92 -24.71 -4.57 6.10
CA LEU A 92 -25.64 -5.57 5.57
C LEU A 92 -25.31 -7.03 5.96
N GLN A 93 -24.24 -7.23 6.73
CA GLN A 93 -23.71 -8.50 7.26
C GLN A 93 -23.22 -9.56 6.25
N GLN A 94 -23.28 -9.33 4.93
CA GLN A 94 -22.85 -10.30 3.93
C GLN A 94 -21.45 -10.02 3.36
N GLY A 95 -20.98 -8.78 3.46
CA GLY A 95 -19.72 -8.31 2.90
C GLY A 95 -19.76 -8.17 1.39
N SER A 96 -18.97 -7.24 0.85
CA SER A 96 -18.89 -7.03 -0.60
C SER A 96 -17.50 -6.56 -1.02
N PHE A 97 -17.15 -6.82 -2.27
CA PHE A 97 -15.96 -6.27 -2.90
C PHE A 97 -16.32 -5.51 -4.17
N SER A 98 -15.88 -4.27 -4.27
CA SER A 98 -16.13 -3.37 -5.40
C SER A 98 -14.84 -2.99 -6.10
N TYR A 99 -14.84 -3.02 -7.42
CA TYR A 99 -13.68 -2.77 -8.28
C TYR A 99 -14.11 -2.37 -9.69
N ALA A 100 -13.16 -1.89 -10.51
CA ALA A 100 -13.42 -1.52 -11.91
C ALA A 100 -13.71 -2.75 -12.78
N GLY A 101 -14.75 -2.72 -13.61
CA GLY A 101 -15.29 -3.91 -14.28
C GLY A 101 -14.30 -4.69 -15.16
N ASP A 102 -13.34 -4.02 -15.80
CA ASP A 102 -12.34 -4.64 -16.66
C ASP A 102 -11.27 -5.39 -15.86
N MET A 103 -11.19 -5.18 -14.53
CA MET A 103 -10.29 -5.89 -13.62
C MET A 103 -10.59 -7.40 -13.58
N GLU A 104 -11.80 -7.84 -13.92
CA GLU A 104 -12.13 -9.28 -13.99
C GLU A 104 -11.25 -10.06 -14.96
N ALA A 105 -10.70 -9.41 -15.98
CA ALA A 105 -9.78 -10.07 -16.91
C ALA A 105 -8.46 -10.48 -16.24
N PHE A 106 -8.12 -9.86 -15.11
CA PHE A 106 -6.86 -10.00 -14.36
C PHE A 106 -7.08 -10.43 -12.91
N MET A 107 -8.31 -10.74 -12.52
CA MET A 107 -8.66 -11.01 -11.12
C MET A 107 -9.50 -12.28 -11.02
N SER A 108 -9.18 -13.10 -10.03
CA SER A 108 -9.99 -14.26 -9.66
C SER A 108 -10.27 -14.29 -8.16
N MET A 109 -11.42 -14.85 -7.80
CA MET A 109 -11.83 -15.03 -6.41
C MET A 109 -12.11 -16.51 -6.14
N THR A 110 -11.41 -17.10 -5.18
CA THR A 110 -11.52 -18.53 -4.85
C THR A 110 -11.57 -18.71 -3.34
N SER A 111 -12.53 -19.50 -2.86
CA SER A 111 -12.59 -19.88 -1.45
C SER A 111 -11.75 -21.14 -1.18
N VAL A 112 -10.88 -21.08 -0.18
CA VAL A 112 -10.07 -22.20 0.30
C VAL A 112 -10.24 -22.32 1.81
N GLY A 113 -11.07 -23.27 2.25
CA GLY A 113 -11.48 -23.34 3.66
C GLY A 113 -12.16 -22.06 4.11
N ASP A 114 -11.71 -21.50 5.23
CA ASP A 114 -12.22 -20.24 5.80
C ASP A 114 -11.57 -18.98 5.18
N THR A 115 -10.75 -19.14 4.14
CA THR A 115 -10.07 -18.04 3.46
C THR A 115 -10.70 -17.75 2.11
N LEU A 116 -11.09 -16.50 1.88
CA LEU A 116 -11.35 -16.00 0.54
C LEU A 116 -10.06 -15.44 -0.05
N LEU A 117 -9.61 -16.00 -1.17
CA LEU A 117 -8.44 -15.57 -1.91
C LEU A 117 -8.87 -14.75 -3.13
N VAL A 118 -8.46 -13.49 -3.18
CA VAL A 118 -8.54 -12.60 -4.34
C VAL A 118 -7.15 -12.53 -4.95
N THR A 119 -6.98 -13.07 -6.16
CA THR A 119 -5.69 -13.11 -6.85
C THR A 119 -5.72 -12.18 -8.05
N PHE A 120 -4.80 -11.23 -8.09
CA PHE A 120 -4.50 -10.41 -9.27
C PHE A 120 -3.39 -11.06 -10.07
N ASP A 121 -3.66 -11.44 -11.31
CA ASP A 121 -2.72 -12.07 -12.23
C ASP A 121 -2.77 -11.39 -13.60
N PHE A 122 -1.60 -11.02 -14.08
CA PHE A 122 -1.40 -10.20 -15.28
C PHE A 122 -0.59 -10.98 -16.30
N PRO A 123 -1.23 -11.91 -17.02
CA PRO A 123 -0.52 -12.78 -17.95
C PRO A 123 -0.05 -11.99 -19.16
N GLU A 124 1.13 -12.35 -19.67
CA GLU A 124 1.84 -11.60 -20.70
C GLU A 124 1.07 -11.44 -22.02
N ASP A 125 0.25 -12.43 -22.37
CA ASP A 125 -0.59 -12.43 -23.57
C ASP A 125 -1.74 -11.41 -23.51
N LYS A 126 -2.08 -10.92 -22.32
CA LYS A 126 -3.08 -9.87 -22.10
C LYS A 126 -2.48 -8.47 -21.94
N LEU A 127 -1.16 -8.34 -21.92
CA LEU A 127 -0.49 -7.04 -21.80
C LEU A 127 -0.45 -6.32 -23.14
N GLU A 128 -0.64 -5.00 -23.08
CA GLU A 128 -0.43 -4.15 -24.24
C GLU A 128 1.01 -4.23 -24.73
N GLN A 129 1.20 -4.18 -26.06
CA GLN A 129 2.51 -4.37 -26.69
C GLN A 129 3.59 -3.44 -26.13
N HIS A 130 3.21 -2.24 -25.70
CA HIS A 130 4.15 -1.26 -25.16
C HIS A 130 4.67 -1.62 -23.76
N LEU A 131 3.93 -2.42 -22.99
CA LEU A 131 4.25 -2.84 -21.62
C LEU A 131 5.00 -4.18 -21.56
N GLN A 132 5.05 -4.94 -22.65
CA GLN A 132 5.60 -6.31 -22.64
C GLN A 132 7.07 -6.38 -22.18
N ASN A 133 7.85 -5.33 -22.45
CA ASN A 133 9.27 -5.26 -22.06
C ASN A 133 9.49 -4.52 -20.73
N ASP A 134 8.44 -4.02 -20.09
CA ASP A 134 8.56 -3.28 -18.84
C ASP A 134 8.63 -4.24 -17.66
N ILE A 135 9.64 -4.05 -16.82
CA ILE A 135 9.84 -4.82 -15.59
C ILE A 135 8.87 -4.31 -14.52
N TRP A 136 8.66 -3.00 -14.45
CA TRP A 136 7.78 -2.37 -13.48
C TRP A 136 6.59 -1.80 -14.22
N ILE A 137 5.40 -2.33 -13.96
CA ILE A 137 4.14 -1.88 -14.57
C ILE A 137 3.27 -1.31 -13.46
N ARG A 138 2.79 -0.10 -13.66
CA ARG A 138 1.93 0.60 -12.69
C ARG A 138 0.49 0.42 -13.12
N VAL A 139 -0.31 -0.22 -12.29
CA VAL A 139 -1.74 -0.36 -12.53
C VAL A 139 -2.42 0.96 -12.20
N ARG A 140 -3.21 1.48 -13.14
CA ARG A 140 -4.10 2.61 -12.92
C ARG A 140 -5.54 2.15 -13.08
N SER A 141 -6.34 2.38 -12.04
CA SER A 141 -7.74 1.98 -11.98
C SER A 141 -8.47 2.83 -10.96
N GLU A 142 -9.80 2.75 -10.93
CA GLU A 142 -10.58 3.28 -9.82
C GLU A 142 -10.21 2.51 -8.52
N GLY A 143 -10.21 3.22 -7.38
CA GLY A 143 -9.99 2.62 -6.07
C GLY A 143 -10.96 1.47 -5.77
N MET A 144 -10.48 0.49 -5.02
CA MET A 144 -11.23 -0.70 -4.63
C MET A 144 -11.86 -0.51 -3.26
N GLU A 145 -13.04 -1.09 -3.04
CA GLU A 145 -13.73 -1.04 -1.76
C GLU A 145 -14.04 -2.45 -1.29
N LEU A 146 -13.62 -2.78 -0.07
CA LEU A 146 -13.89 -4.03 0.61
C LEU A 146 -14.74 -3.77 1.85
N ARG A 147 -15.98 -4.23 1.82
CA ARG A 147 -16.86 -4.24 3.00
C ARG A 147 -16.72 -5.58 3.71
N LEU A 148 -16.19 -5.55 4.92
CA LEU A 148 -15.94 -6.75 5.70
C LEU A 148 -17.23 -7.30 6.30
N PRO A 149 -17.53 -8.60 6.10
CA PRO A 149 -18.54 -9.29 6.88
C PRO A 149 -18.09 -9.41 8.34
N ALA A 150 -19.06 -9.50 9.25
CA ALA A 150 -18.80 -9.49 10.70
C ALA A 150 -17.92 -10.65 11.20
N GLU A 151 -17.84 -11.74 10.43
CA GLU A 151 -17.07 -12.95 10.77
C GLU A 151 -15.58 -12.81 10.45
N VAL A 152 -15.17 -11.80 9.67
CA VAL A 152 -13.76 -11.64 9.28
C VAL A 152 -12.93 -11.21 10.47
N GLN A 153 -11.88 -11.98 10.71
CA GLN A 153 -10.89 -11.76 11.77
C GLN A 153 -9.54 -11.32 11.22
N ALA A 154 -9.25 -11.62 9.93
CA ALA A 154 -7.98 -11.28 9.32
C ALA A 154 -8.12 -10.76 7.88
N VAL A 155 -7.38 -9.68 7.58
CA VAL A 155 -7.23 -9.13 6.23
C VAL A 155 -5.76 -9.12 5.84
N VAL A 156 -5.41 -9.80 4.75
CA VAL A 156 -4.03 -9.86 4.24
C VAL A 156 -4.00 -9.25 2.84
N VAL A 157 -3.20 -8.20 2.66
CA VAL A 157 -2.99 -7.50 1.39
C VAL A 157 -1.53 -7.67 0.99
N ASP A 158 -1.26 -8.78 0.30
CA ASP A 158 0.03 -9.11 -0.29
C ASP A 158 0.09 -8.61 -1.75
N VAL A 159 -0.17 -7.32 -1.96
CA VAL A 159 -0.14 -6.64 -3.27
C VAL A 159 0.86 -5.48 -3.21
N GLU A 160 1.69 -5.33 -4.24
CA GLU A 160 2.79 -4.35 -4.23
C GLU A 160 2.26 -2.92 -4.27
N ASP A 161 2.80 -2.06 -3.40
CA ASP A 161 2.48 -0.64 -3.25
C ASP A 161 1.01 -0.28 -3.00
N MET A 162 0.12 -1.27 -2.80
CA MET A 162 -1.30 -1.00 -2.53
C MET A 162 -1.45 -0.33 -1.17
N GLU A 163 -1.80 0.95 -1.16
CA GLU A 163 -2.25 1.64 0.04
C GLU A 163 -3.58 1.04 0.51
N THR A 164 -3.66 0.72 1.80
CA THR A 164 -4.87 0.12 2.39
C THR A 164 -5.38 0.98 3.54
N ASN A 165 -6.61 1.45 3.41
CA ASN A 165 -7.22 2.38 4.35
C ASN A 165 -8.42 1.72 5.05
N PHE A 166 -8.35 1.59 6.37
CA PHE A 166 -9.39 0.98 7.19
C PHE A 166 -10.27 2.08 7.80
N TYR A 167 -11.57 2.06 7.50
CA TYR A 167 -12.53 3.07 7.93
C TYR A 167 -13.66 2.48 8.76
N GLY A 168 -14.01 3.13 9.87
CA GLY A 168 -15.28 2.89 10.54
C GLY A 168 -15.41 1.50 11.16
N LEU A 169 -14.32 0.76 11.35
CA LEU A 169 -14.38 -0.61 11.86
C LEU A 169 -14.78 -0.63 13.34
N ARG A 170 -15.68 -1.55 13.70
CA ARG A 170 -16.16 -1.77 15.08
C ARG A 170 -16.16 -3.27 15.35
N CYS A 171 -15.10 -3.79 15.97
CA CYS A 171 -14.98 -5.22 16.22
C CYS A 171 -14.15 -5.53 17.48
N ASP A 172 -14.29 -6.74 18.00
CA ASP A 172 -13.50 -7.18 19.15
C ASP A 172 -12.07 -7.52 18.76
N THR A 173 -11.89 -8.24 17.66
CA THR A 173 -10.58 -8.70 17.21
C THR A 173 -10.43 -8.46 15.72
N LEU A 174 -9.29 -7.89 15.33
CA LEU A 174 -8.88 -7.81 13.94
C LEU A 174 -7.38 -8.03 13.84
N SER A 175 -6.97 -8.77 12.83
CA SER A 175 -5.59 -8.81 12.36
C SER A 175 -5.55 -8.26 10.95
N PHE A 176 -4.57 -7.42 10.63
CA PHE A 176 -4.25 -7.16 9.24
C PHE A 176 -2.75 -7.18 8.97
N ARG A 177 -2.43 -7.51 7.72
CA ARG A 177 -1.09 -7.41 7.16
C ARG A 177 -1.19 -6.76 5.79
N THR A 178 -0.44 -5.69 5.58
CA THR A 178 -0.27 -5.04 4.26
C THR A 178 1.22 -4.91 3.98
N ARG A 179 1.60 -4.89 2.70
CA ARG A 179 3.03 -4.77 2.32
C ARG A 179 3.56 -3.36 2.46
N TYR A 180 2.74 -2.36 2.14
CA TYR A 180 3.17 -0.97 2.00
C TYR A 180 2.59 -0.10 3.12
N LEU A 181 1.50 0.61 2.84
CA LEU A 181 0.93 1.61 3.73
C LEU A 181 -0.43 1.14 4.27
N ALA A 182 -0.62 1.30 5.58
CA ALA A 182 -1.92 1.12 6.22
C ALA A 182 -2.34 2.38 7.00
N ARG A 183 -3.60 2.82 6.83
CA ARG A 183 -4.18 3.91 7.63
C ARG A 183 -5.43 3.44 8.35
N LEU A 184 -5.61 3.87 9.60
CA LEU A 184 -6.83 3.62 10.37
C LEU A 184 -7.53 4.93 10.69
N GLU A 185 -8.79 5.03 10.26
CA GLU A 185 -9.65 6.19 10.47
C GLU A 185 -11.01 5.78 11.05
N ASP A 186 -11.37 6.43 12.14
CA ASP A 186 -12.57 6.16 12.93
C ASP A 186 -12.71 4.65 13.25
N CYS A 187 -11.65 4.00 13.70
CA CYS A 187 -11.67 2.55 13.99
C CYS A 187 -11.69 2.28 15.50
N HIS A 188 -12.62 1.43 15.97
CA HIS A 188 -12.67 1.01 17.38
C HIS A 188 -12.54 -0.50 17.49
N VAL A 189 -11.39 -0.95 17.98
CA VAL A 189 -11.02 -2.36 18.03
C VAL A 189 -10.56 -2.74 19.45
N THR A 190 -11.06 -3.84 19.99
CA THR A 190 -10.59 -4.29 21.32
C THR A 190 -9.16 -4.85 21.25
N ALA A 191 -8.86 -5.72 20.30
CA ALA A 191 -7.53 -6.28 20.08
C ALA A 191 -7.18 -6.22 18.59
N LEU A 192 -6.13 -5.46 18.26
CA LEU A 192 -5.67 -5.24 16.90
C LEU A 192 -4.25 -5.76 16.73
N ALA A 193 -4.05 -6.73 15.85
CA ALA A 193 -2.72 -7.08 15.36
C ALA A 193 -2.50 -6.40 14.01
N ALA A 194 -1.55 -5.48 13.93
CA ALA A 194 -1.31 -4.67 12.74
C ALA A 194 0.10 -4.91 12.21
N GLN A 195 0.20 -5.10 10.90
CA GLN A 195 1.46 -5.17 10.18
C GLN A 195 1.35 -4.36 8.88
N ALA A 196 2.25 -3.41 8.69
CA ALA A 196 2.46 -2.65 7.47
C ALA A 196 3.88 -2.09 7.47
N GLN A 197 4.47 -1.83 6.30
CA GLN A 197 5.76 -1.12 6.25
C GLN A 197 5.64 0.27 6.91
N SER A 198 4.59 1.01 6.58
CA SER A 198 4.25 2.29 7.19
C SER A 198 2.82 2.24 7.75
N LEU A 199 2.65 2.49 9.05
CA LEU A 199 1.37 2.38 9.75
C LEU A 199 0.93 3.74 10.34
N HIS A 200 -0.24 4.23 9.94
CA HIS A 200 -0.80 5.48 10.48
C HIS A 200 -2.11 5.24 11.24
N LEU A 201 -2.11 5.60 12.52
CA LEU A 201 -3.26 5.50 13.41
C LEU A 201 -3.87 6.89 13.59
N ASN A 202 -4.83 7.25 12.72
CA ASN A 202 -5.32 8.63 12.57
C ASN A 202 -6.47 8.96 13.55
N SER A 203 -7.50 8.13 13.61
CA SER A 203 -8.60 8.32 14.57
C SER A 203 -9.26 7.02 15.02
N GLY A 204 -9.70 6.98 16.27
CA GLY A 204 -10.35 5.80 16.86
C GLY A 204 -9.78 5.37 18.21
N THR A 205 -10.06 4.12 18.60
CA THR A 205 -9.59 3.57 19.87
C THR A 205 -9.17 2.11 19.73
N VAL A 206 -8.00 1.76 20.26
CA VAL A 206 -7.54 0.37 20.36
C VAL A 206 -7.21 0.04 21.82
N ARG A 207 -7.80 -1.03 22.37
CA ARG A 207 -7.46 -1.42 23.75
C ARG A 207 -6.13 -2.17 23.81
N ASN A 208 -5.92 -3.14 22.93
CA ASN A 208 -4.66 -3.89 22.85
C ASN A 208 -4.14 -3.85 21.41
N LEU A 209 -3.05 -3.14 21.20
CA LEU A 209 -2.38 -3.05 19.90
C LEU A 209 -1.16 -3.97 19.90
N TYR A 210 -1.09 -4.91 18.97
CA TYR A 210 0.00 -5.87 18.82
C TYR A 210 0.80 -5.57 17.57
N LEU A 211 2.10 -5.33 17.74
CA LEU A 211 3.01 -4.99 16.66
C LEU A 211 4.27 -5.86 16.70
N ASN A 212 4.64 -6.37 15.53
CA ASN A 212 5.96 -6.93 15.30
C ASN A 212 6.82 -5.88 14.58
N LEU A 213 7.77 -5.31 15.32
CA LEU A 213 8.65 -4.25 14.85
C LEU A 213 9.64 -4.70 13.77
N ASP A 214 9.83 -6.01 13.57
CA ASP A 214 10.66 -6.52 12.48
C ASP A 214 10.05 -6.21 11.10
N GLU A 215 8.73 -6.11 11.06
CA GLU A 215 7.91 -5.99 9.84
C GLU A 215 7.34 -4.58 9.64
N ILE A 216 7.70 -3.62 10.50
CA ILE A 216 7.25 -2.23 10.46
C ILE A 216 8.49 -1.35 10.33
N ALA A 217 8.54 -0.54 9.27
CA ALA A 217 9.63 0.43 9.07
C ALA A 217 9.35 1.73 9.84
N ASP A 218 8.10 2.19 9.81
CA ASP A 218 7.65 3.37 10.55
C ASP A 218 6.17 3.27 10.94
N TRP A 219 5.83 4.00 11.99
CA TRP A 219 4.44 4.17 12.41
C TRP A 219 4.25 5.50 13.11
N ASP A 220 3.03 6.04 13.04
CA ASP A 220 2.64 7.27 13.72
C ASP A 220 1.23 7.16 14.30
N VAL A 221 1.03 7.81 15.45
CA VAL A 221 -0.24 7.89 16.14
C VAL A 221 -0.65 9.34 16.27
N ASN A 222 -1.80 9.70 15.69
CA ASN A 222 -2.39 10.99 15.94
C ASN A 222 -3.03 11.02 17.33
N THR A 223 -2.24 11.39 18.33
CA THR A 223 -2.64 11.39 19.75
C THR A 223 -3.80 12.34 20.09
N GLY A 224 -4.22 13.20 19.16
CA GLY A 224 -5.38 14.07 19.32
C GLY A 224 -6.71 13.37 19.07
N SER A 225 -6.71 12.28 18.28
CA SER A 225 -7.92 11.60 17.82
C SER A 225 -7.84 10.08 17.86
N PHE A 226 -6.67 9.50 18.14
CA PHE A 226 -6.46 8.07 18.31
C PHE A 226 -6.00 7.77 19.73
N HIS A 227 -6.63 6.78 20.38
CA HIS A 227 -6.27 6.38 21.74
C HIS A 227 -5.92 4.89 21.82
N ILE A 228 -4.75 4.59 22.40
CA ILE A 228 -4.31 3.23 22.68
C ILE A 228 -4.29 3.03 24.21
N ASP A 229 -4.84 1.92 24.72
CA ASP A 229 -4.69 1.60 26.15
C ASP A 229 -3.35 0.88 26.38
N THR A 230 -3.12 -0.24 25.70
CA THR A 230 -1.93 -1.07 25.84
C THR A 230 -1.31 -1.39 24.48
N GLU A 231 0.00 -1.15 24.36
CA GLU A 231 0.82 -1.60 23.23
C GLU A 231 1.60 -2.85 23.61
N HIS A 232 1.55 -3.86 22.75
CA HIS A 232 2.28 -5.11 22.83
C HIS A 232 3.28 -5.13 21.68
N LEU A 233 4.54 -4.84 21.99
CA LEU A 233 5.63 -4.72 21.05
C LEU A 233 6.48 -5.98 21.06
N SER A 234 6.85 -6.46 19.89
CA SER A 234 7.74 -7.61 19.71
C SER A 234 8.75 -7.36 18.59
N GLY A 235 9.85 -8.08 18.59
CA GLY A 235 10.87 -7.99 17.54
C GLY A 235 12.09 -8.84 17.85
N SER A 236 12.89 -9.15 16.82
CA SER A 236 14.04 -10.05 16.92
C SER A 236 15.40 -9.36 16.88
N ARG A 237 15.42 -8.03 16.77
CA ARG A 237 16.63 -7.19 16.69
C ARG A 237 16.56 -6.01 17.65
N TYR A 238 17.51 -5.09 17.51
CA TYR A 238 17.44 -3.79 18.15
C TYR A 238 16.37 -2.92 17.48
N HIS A 239 15.48 -2.35 18.30
CA HIS A 239 14.42 -1.45 17.88
C HIS A 239 14.42 -0.17 18.73
N ARG A 240 14.04 0.95 18.12
CA ARG A 240 13.90 2.23 18.82
C ARG A 240 12.48 2.77 18.63
N CYS A 241 11.81 3.05 19.74
CA CYS A 241 10.48 3.65 19.76
C CYS A 241 10.49 4.97 20.53
N LEU A 242 9.75 5.95 20.02
CA LEU A 242 9.48 7.21 20.69
C LEU A 242 8.01 7.22 21.06
N LEU A 243 7.69 7.22 22.36
CA LEU A 243 6.30 7.31 22.81
C LEU A 243 5.89 8.76 22.97
N GLN A 244 4.90 9.16 22.20
CA GLN A 244 4.31 10.48 22.20
C GLN A 244 3.45 10.71 23.45
N LYS A 245 3.20 11.98 23.75
CA LYS A 245 2.31 12.34 24.86
C LYS A 245 0.88 11.90 24.51
N ASN A 246 0.22 11.19 25.43
CA ASN A 246 -1.12 10.61 25.31
C ASN A 246 -1.29 9.46 24.29
N GLU A 247 -0.21 8.89 23.77
CA GLU A 247 -0.28 7.77 22.82
C GLU A 247 -0.88 6.51 23.45
N CYS A 248 -0.23 6.00 24.51
CA CYS A 248 -0.67 4.82 25.25
C CYS A 248 -0.49 4.94 26.77
N ARG A 249 -1.10 4.01 27.53
CA ARG A 249 -0.98 3.94 29.00
C ARG A 249 0.05 2.90 29.44
N ARG A 250 0.17 1.80 28.71
CA ARG A 250 1.06 0.68 29.00
C ARG A 250 1.77 0.21 27.75
N VAL A 251 3.03 -0.16 27.91
CA VAL A 251 3.80 -0.87 26.89
C VAL A 251 4.31 -2.18 27.46
N PHE A 252 4.10 -3.25 26.72
CA PHE A 252 4.68 -4.57 26.92
C PHE A 252 5.70 -4.85 25.83
N TRP A 253 6.94 -5.15 26.23
CA TRP A 253 7.95 -5.65 25.31
C TRP A 253 8.08 -7.17 25.45
N THR A 254 7.93 -7.89 24.34
CA THR A 254 8.13 -9.33 24.23
C THR A 254 9.21 -9.61 23.18
N PRO A 255 10.48 -9.78 23.58
CA PRO A 255 11.56 -10.07 22.64
C PRO A 255 11.34 -11.42 21.95
N LEU A 256 11.61 -11.49 20.64
CA LEU A 256 11.52 -12.74 19.86
C LEU A 256 12.83 -13.54 19.86
N LYS A 257 13.93 -12.94 20.34
CA LYS A 257 15.26 -13.53 20.49
C LYS A 257 15.95 -12.99 21.74
N ASP A 258 16.88 -13.76 22.28
CA ASP A 258 17.61 -13.43 23.51
C ASP A 258 18.42 -12.12 23.41
N ASP A 259 18.88 -11.76 22.22
CA ASP A 259 19.65 -10.54 21.95
C ASP A 259 18.80 -9.37 21.43
N ALA A 260 17.48 -9.55 21.31
CA ALA A 260 16.57 -8.49 20.91
C ALA A 260 16.47 -7.42 22.02
N SER A 261 16.44 -6.16 21.62
CA SER A 261 16.43 -5.04 22.57
C SER A 261 15.56 -3.90 22.07
N LEU A 262 14.89 -3.22 23.01
CA LEU A 262 14.00 -2.10 22.74
C LEU A 262 14.50 -0.86 23.49
N SER A 263 14.81 0.20 22.76
CA SER A 263 15.06 1.53 23.32
C SER A 263 13.80 2.37 23.26
N VAL A 264 13.28 2.79 24.40
CA VAL A 264 12.07 3.64 24.50
C VAL A 264 12.44 5.03 24.98
N GLU A 265 12.05 6.05 24.23
CA GLU A 265 12.12 7.44 24.65
C GLU A 265 10.73 7.92 25.11
N LEU A 266 10.63 8.37 26.37
CA LEU A 266 9.36 8.77 27.00
C LEU A 266 9.24 10.29 27.11
N LYS A 267 8.17 10.86 26.53
CA LYS A 267 7.82 12.28 26.72
C LYS A 267 6.81 12.52 27.84
N GLN A 268 6.34 11.46 28.51
CA GLN A 268 5.37 11.50 29.60
C GLN A 268 5.50 10.28 30.52
N ALA A 269 4.74 10.24 31.61
CA ALA A 269 4.63 9.05 32.45
C ALA A 269 3.86 7.94 31.72
N VAL A 270 4.51 6.78 31.55
CA VAL A 270 3.95 5.55 30.97
C VAL A 270 4.41 4.37 31.81
N LYS A 271 3.58 3.33 31.97
CA LYS A 271 4.00 2.08 32.61
C LYS A 271 4.64 1.17 31.56
N ILE A 272 5.91 0.82 31.76
CA ILE A 272 6.62 -0.17 30.92
C ILE A 272 6.68 -1.49 31.69
N GLU A 273 6.29 -2.57 31.02
CA GLU A 273 6.42 -3.94 31.49
C GLU A 273 7.24 -4.74 30.46
N VAL A 274 8.15 -5.58 30.95
CA VAL A 274 8.96 -6.46 30.11
C VAL A 274 8.50 -7.88 30.39
N GLY A 275 8.11 -8.61 29.34
CA GLY A 275 7.74 -10.01 29.44
C GLY A 275 8.97 -10.89 29.70
N GLU A 276 8.81 -11.88 30.59
CA GLU A 276 9.77 -12.99 30.77
C GLU A 276 9.52 -14.11 29.76
#